data_AF-A0A7K3AY92-F1
#
_entry.id   AF-A0A7K3AY92-F1
#
_cell.length_a   1.000
_cell.length_b   1.000
_cell.length_c   1.000
_cell.angle_alpha   90.00
_cell.angle_beta   90.00
_cell.angle_gamma   90.00
#
_symmetry.space_group_name_H-M   'P 1'
#
loop_
_entity.id
_entity.type
_entity.pdbx_description
1 polymer ?
#
loop_
_entity_poly.entity_id
_entity_poly.type
_entity_poly.pdbx_seq_one_letter_code
_entity_poly.pdbx_strand_id
1 'polypeptide(L)' 'MTCSSSSVSVEAGGLTVPVGQVGYVTVTVRCTVTFGDLLLPGTPGSKTMTSTFRSVVDAYRSREG' A
#
# COMPACT_ATOMS: atom_id res chain seq x y z
N MET A 1 -9.99 15.74 -4.64
CA MET A 1 -8.52 15.59 -4.50
C MET A 1 -8.09 14.50 -5.46
N THR A 2 -7.27 14.82 -6.45
CA THR A 2 -6.84 13.88 -7.51
C THR A 2 -5.35 13.57 -7.34
N CYS A 3 -4.99 12.29 -7.45
CA CYS A 3 -3.58 11.88 -7.47
C CYS A 3 -2.97 12.26 -8.81
N SER A 4 -1.88 13.04 -8.80
CA SER A 4 -1.08 13.30 -10.01
C SER A 4 -0.16 12.12 -10.32
N SER A 5 0.23 11.36 -9.29
CA SER A 5 0.95 10.10 -9.43
C SER A 5 0.56 9.13 -8.30
N SER A 6 0.50 7.84 -8.63
CA SER A 6 0.23 6.77 -7.66
C SER A 6 1.23 5.64 -7.82
N SER A 7 1.67 5.06 -6.71
CA SER A 7 2.44 3.81 -6.68
C SER A 7 1.84 2.86 -5.67
N VAL A 8 1.86 1.56 -6.00
CA VAL A 8 1.34 0.49 -5.16
C VAL A 8 2.45 -0.52 -4.93
N SER A 9 2.74 -0.81 -3.66
CA SER A 9 3.64 -1.89 -3.25
C SER A 9 2.83 -3.00 -2.60
N VAL A 10 3.09 -4.24 -3.00
CA VAL A 10 2.42 -5.42 -2.47
C VAL A 10 3.46 -6.33 -1.84
N GLU A 11 3.41 -6.45 -0.51
CA GLU A 11 4.23 -7.37 0.26
C GLU A 11 3.42 -8.66 0.49
N ALA A 12 3.71 -9.66 -0.34
CA ALA A 12 2.99 -10.95 -0.34
C ALA A 12 3.79 -12.09 0.32
N GLY A 13 4.84 -11.79 1.09
CA GLY A 13 5.64 -12.80 1.80
C GLY A 13 4.82 -13.66 2.78
N GLY A 14 3.67 -13.16 3.26
CA GLY A 14 2.69 -13.96 4.00
C GLY A 14 2.15 -15.17 3.24
N LEU A 15 2.29 -15.21 1.91
CA LEU A 15 1.91 -16.37 1.11
C LEU A 15 2.91 -17.51 1.22
N THR A 16 4.13 -17.32 1.71
CA THR A 16 5.12 -18.40 1.80
C THR A 16 5.38 -18.86 3.24
N VAL A 17 4.57 -18.39 4.19
CA VAL A 17 4.69 -18.83 5.60
C VAL A 17 4.30 -20.30 5.74
N PRO A 18 4.90 -21.04 6.69
CA PRO A 18 4.54 -22.42 6.96
C PRO A 18 3.06 -22.60 7.29
N VAL A 19 2.53 -23.79 6.97
CA VAL A 19 1.16 -24.17 7.34
C VAL A 19 0.98 -24.10 8.86
N GLY A 20 -0.17 -23.58 9.30
CA GLY A 20 -0.45 -23.33 10.73
C GLY A 20 0.03 -21.96 11.23
N GLN A 21 0.74 -21.16 10.42
CA GLN A 21 1.08 -19.78 10.74
C GLN A 21 0.18 -18.79 9.98
N VAL A 22 -0.27 -17.75 10.67
CA VAL A 22 -1.06 -16.68 10.04
C VAL A 22 -0.15 -15.83 9.14
N GLY A 23 -0.35 -15.96 7.83
CA GLY A 23 0.24 -15.08 6.84
C GLY A 23 -0.57 -13.80 6.65
N TYR A 24 0.07 -12.72 6.21
CA TYR A 24 -0.61 -11.50 5.81
C TYR A 24 -0.09 -11.01 4.45
N VAL A 25 -0.98 -10.47 3.63
CA VAL A 25 -0.61 -9.62 2.50
C VAL A 25 -0.75 -8.17 2.95
N THR A 26 0.31 -7.40 2.79
CA THR A 26 0.31 -5.96 3.10
C THR A 26 0.40 -5.18 1.81
N VAL A 27 -0.56 -4.30 1.57
CA VAL A 27 -0.57 -3.38 0.43
C VAL A 27 -0.31 -1.98 0.93
N THR A 28 0.66 -1.29 0.33
CA THR A 28 0.92 0.12 0.59
C THR A 28 0.66 0.92 -0.67
N VAL A 29 -0.28 1.86 -0.59
CA VAL A 29 -0.62 2.80 -1.65
C VAL A 29 0.00 4.14 -1.31
N ARG A 30 0.76 4.71 -2.25
CA ARG A 30 1.27 6.08 -2.17
C ARG A 30 0.66 6.89 -3.30
N CYS A 31 0.17 8.08 -2.96
CA CYS A 31 -0.40 9.02 -3.90
C CYS A 31 0.26 10.38 -3.69
N THR A 32 0.83 10.94 -4.74
CA THR A 32 1.30 12.33 -4.73
C THR A 32 0.18 13.22 -5.26
N VAL A 33 -0.17 14.25 -4.50
CA VAL A 33 -1.12 15.28 -4.87
C VAL A 33 -0.36 16.56 -5.10
N THR A 34 -0.48 17.12 -6.30
CA THR A 34 0.10 18.43 -6.64
C THR A 34 -0.93 19.52 -6.35
N PHE A 35 -0.54 20.53 -5.60
CA PHE A 35 -1.37 21.70 -5.30
C PHE A 35 -0.91 22.84 -6.19
N GLY A 36 -1.37 22.85 -7.45
CA GLY A 36 -0.93 23.80 -8.47
C GLY A 36 -1.13 25.27 -8.10
N ASP A 37 -2.10 25.57 -7.22
CA ASP A 37 -2.52 26.94 -6.89
C ASP A 37 -2.10 27.40 -5.48
N LEU A 38 -1.53 26.52 -4.65
CA LEU A 38 -1.10 26.83 -3.27
C LEU A 38 0.42 27.04 -3.22
N LEU A 39 0.88 28.09 -3.91
CA LEU A 39 2.26 28.56 -3.79
C LEU A 39 2.37 29.48 -2.55
N LEU A 40 2.28 28.90 -1.36
CA LEU A 40 2.57 29.64 -0.12
C LEU A 40 4.09 29.61 0.14
N PRO A 41 4.69 30.73 0.57
CA PRO A 41 6.10 30.76 0.95
C PRO A 41 6.40 29.67 1.99
N GLY A 42 7.27 28.73 1.66
CA GLY A 42 7.71 27.65 2.55
C GLY A 42 6.92 26.34 2.48
N THR A 43 5.90 26.20 1.63
CA THR A 43 5.18 24.91 1.45
C THR A 43 5.61 24.17 0.18
N PRO A 44 5.79 22.84 0.22
CA PRO A 44 6.02 22.06 -0.98
C PRO A 44 4.75 22.04 -1.86
N GLY A 45 4.89 22.38 -3.14
CA GLY A 45 3.79 22.38 -4.11
C GLY A 45 3.17 21.01 -4.40
N SER A 46 3.65 19.95 -3.73
CA SER A 46 3.06 18.62 -3.74
C SER A 46 3.18 17.96 -2.37
N LYS A 47 2.25 17.05 -2.07
CA LYS A 47 2.27 16.26 -0.84
C LYS A 47 2.00 14.80 -1.18
N THR A 48 2.83 13.91 -0.62
CA THR A 48 2.63 12.46 -0.74
C THR A 48 1.78 11.96 0.43
N MET A 49 0.69 11.27 0.09
CA MET A 49 -0.18 10.55 1.00
C MET A 49 0.14 9.06 0.92
N THR A 50 0.23 8.40 2.07
CA THR A 50 0.51 6.97 2.16
C THR A 50 -0.60 6.29 2.94
N SER A 51 -1.12 5.18 2.41
CA SER A 51 -2.11 4.34 3.07
C SER A 51 -1.66 2.88 3.02
N THR A 52 -1.85 2.15 4.12
CA THR A 52 -1.43 0.75 4.24
C THR A 52 -2.61 -0.10 4.68
N PHE A 53 -2.85 -1.18 3.94
CA PHE A 53 -3.90 -2.16 4.21
C PHE A 53 -3.27 -3.53 4.40
N ARG A 54 -3.81 -4.32 5.33
CA ARG A 54 -3.34 -5.67 5.60
C ARG A 54 -4.52 -6.64 5.57
N SER A 55 -4.41 -7.68 4.77
CA SER A 55 -5.37 -8.78 4.72
C SER A 55 -4.72 -10.05 5.25
N VAL A 56 -5.46 -10.83 6.04
CA VAL A 56 -5.04 -12.18 6.42
C VAL A 56 -4.98 -13.07 5.18
N VAL A 57 -3.97 -13.92 5.10
CA VAL A 57 -3.93 -15.03 4.15
C VAL A 57 -4.78 -16.15 4.73
N ASP A 58 -5.68 -16.70 3.92
CA ASP A 58 -6.44 -17.88 4.29
C ASP A 58 -5.47 -19.05 4.52
N ALA A 59 -5.27 -19.40 5.79
CA ALA A 59 -4.35 -20.45 6.21
C ALA A 59 -4.87 -21.87 5.92
N TYR A 60 -6.14 -22.00 5.53
CA TYR A 60 -6.84 -23.28 5.36
C TYR A 60 -7.16 -23.61 3.90
N ARG A 61 -7.08 -22.64 2.98
CA ARG A 61 -7.15 -22.91 1.55
C ARG A 61 -5.99 -23.82 1.14
N SER A 62 -6.31 -25.01 0.63
CA SER A 62 -5.31 -25.95 0.11
C SER A 62 -4.49 -25.27 -0.99
N ARG A 63 -3.18 -25.33 -0.83
CA ARG A 63 -2.24 -25.07 -1.92
C ARG A 63 -2.11 -26.42 -2.59
N GLU A 64 -2.80 -26.59 -3.71
CA GLU A 64 -2.74 -27.82 -4.48
C GLU A 64 -1.27 -28.15 -4.77
N GLY A 65 -0.92 -29.43 -4.61
CA GLY A 65 0.44 -29.95 -4.60
C GLY A 65 1.14 -29.95 -5.94
#